data_AF-A0A520RAB7-F1
#
_entry.id   AF-A0A520RAB7-F1
#
_cell.length_a   1.000
_cell.length_b   1.000
_cell.length_c   1.000
_cell.angle_alpha   90.00
_cell.angle_beta   90.00
_cell.angle_gamma   90.00
#
_symmetry.space_group_name_H-M   'P 1'
#
loop_
_entity.id
_entity.type
_entity.pdbx_description
1 polymer ?
#
loop_
_entity_poly.entity_id
_entity_poly.type
_entity_poly.pdbx_seq_one_letter_code
_entity_poly.pdbx_strand_id
1 'polypeptide(L)'
;MLQIIPEMKMFYLFLMKMAKSLLSARSILTAIGLLLFPTVQAQSPHGDMLQTMQVYSGRGGVDVGELLIGELNCIGCHQADETLQKRLASKQGPVLGAKGIHLTPQYIQELLMHPALNGQARTMPDMLHGYENDEKTAIVDALTHFLIDAQGEITETPAAADPFRMQAGRRLFHEIGCVACHEPHQDAEALKQPTLPSPDALFDSEHESVLGHSVIMGKLDGKTTVSELARFLKNPLETRPSGKMPSFKLSDSEATSLAMYLLRGQARGMFDGDAKLQKTSGLKYSYLELGSPTAEPHGAVQDFVEHYPGTAPASLPASAHFVKSGITHEISDAIKERQEQIALVFSGYISIPEDGEYVFYTSSDDGSRLYVGSGLVVNNDGDHGMTERNGKAILSAGDHAFKVTYFNHGGPAGLSVYVEGPGMDKQAVPEEWLSHLGQPMLPTGSETFSIDKTKASQGQAWFRKLGCASCHTILESGAASIAASEAKPLISIGIDSGKGCLSDEPGISSPLYHLTSSEREAITSSISQIENLSNPLDARQQVLRKMISMNCFACHARDEVGGISSGRNQFFLTQGEADLGDEGRIPPNLTGVGRKLKREWMKKVLD
;
A
#
# COMPACT_ATOMS: atom_id res chain seq x y z
N MET A 1 54.97 -34.45 47.66
CA MET A 1 54.46 -34.07 48.99
C MET A 1 53.04 -33.54 48.77
N LEU A 2 52.03 -34.19 49.39
CA LEU A 2 50.59 -33.83 49.48
C LEU A 2 49.82 -33.76 48.14
N GLN A 3 48.90 -34.66 47.74
CA GLN A 3 47.77 -35.38 48.35
C GLN A 3 46.49 -34.51 48.58
N ILE A 4 45.38 -35.01 48.02
CA ILE A 4 43.94 -34.76 48.30
C ILE A 4 43.25 -33.64 47.47
N ILE A 5 42.23 -34.00 46.66
CA ILE A 5 40.79 -33.66 46.85
C ILE A 5 39.91 -34.64 46.01
N PRO A 6 39.06 -35.48 46.63
CA PRO A 6 38.18 -36.47 46.00
C PRO A 6 36.74 -35.96 45.73
N GLU A 7 36.55 -34.67 45.44
CA GLU A 7 35.20 -34.06 45.36
C GLU A 7 34.63 -33.96 43.92
N MET A 8 35.47 -34.07 42.89
CA MET A 8 35.01 -33.99 41.49
C MET A 8 34.29 -35.25 40.99
N LYS A 9 34.52 -36.41 41.61
CA LYS A 9 33.86 -37.68 41.20
C LYS A 9 32.41 -37.78 41.70
N MET A 10 32.07 -37.15 42.82
CA MET A 10 30.71 -37.14 43.36
C MET A 10 29.77 -36.24 42.56
N PHE A 11 30.27 -35.11 42.03
CA PHE A 11 29.47 -34.20 41.23
C PHE A 11 29.09 -34.80 39.86
N TYR A 12 30.01 -35.54 39.24
CA TYR A 12 29.77 -36.21 37.96
C TYR A 12 28.79 -37.40 38.08
N LEU A 13 28.83 -38.13 39.19
CA LEU A 13 27.89 -39.22 39.49
C LEU A 13 26.48 -38.71 39.83
N PHE A 14 26.36 -37.50 40.42
CA PHE A 14 25.07 -36.87 40.70
C PHE A 14 24.36 -36.41 39.41
N LEU A 15 25.11 -35.79 38.48
CA LEU A 15 24.60 -35.39 37.16
C LEU A 15 24.12 -36.57 36.32
N MET A 16 24.84 -37.71 36.33
CA MET A 16 24.41 -38.91 35.63
C MET A 16 23.19 -39.62 36.26
N LYS A 17 22.94 -39.45 37.56
CA LYS A 17 21.73 -39.96 38.23
C LYS A 17 20.49 -39.11 37.95
N MET A 18 20.62 -37.78 37.82
CA MET A 18 19.49 -36.93 37.38
C MET A 18 19.11 -37.19 35.91
N ALA A 19 20.09 -37.43 35.03
CA ALA A 19 19.83 -37.75 33.62
C ALA A 19 19.08 -39.09 33.43
N LYS A 20 19.28 -40.08 34.31
CA LYS A 20 18.55 -41.36 34.26
C LYS A 20 17.16 -41.33 34.92
N SER A 21 16.89 -40.38 35.81
CA SER A 21 15.58 -40.16 36.44
C SER A 21 14.57 -39.46 35.49
N LEU A 22 15.07 -38.63 34.58
CA LEU A 22 14.25 -37.92 33.59
C LEU A 22 13.82 -38.78 32.38
N LEU A 23 14.44 -39.95 32.17
CA LEU A 23 14.08 -40.88 31.09
C LEU A 23 13.04 -41.94 31.48
N SER A 24 12.70 -42.12 32.77
CA SER A 24 11.65 -43.06 33.20
C SER A 24 10.29 -42.41 33.46
N ALA A 25 10.18 -41.08 33.38
CA ALA A 25 8.92 -40.35 33.55
C ALA A 25 8.14 -40.13 32.24
N ARG A 26 8.73 -40.50 31.08
CA ARG A 26 8.10 -40.33 29.76
C ARG A 26 7.19 -41.49 29.31
N SER A 27 7.08 -42.55 30.11
CA SER A 27 6.32 -43.77 29.74
C SER A 27 5.05 -44.00 30.57
N ILE A 28 4.64 -43.04 31.42
CA ILE A 28 3.42 -43.15 32.26
C ILE A 28 2.35 -42.10 31.88
N LEU A 29 2.67 -41.12 31.03
CA LEU A 29 1.70 -40.13 30.52
C LEU A 29 1.01 -40.52 29.20
N THR A 30 1.33 -41.70 28.64
CA THR A 30 0.80 -42.17 27.35
C THR A 30 -0.43 -43.08 27.45
N ALA A 31 -1.00 -43.28 28.64
CA ALA A 31 -2.10 -44.23 28.86
C ALA A 31 -3.39 -43.66 29.48
N ILE A 32 -3.49 -42.35 29.76
CA ILE A 32 -4.70 -41.72 30.34
C ILE A 32 -5.15 -40.47 29.54
N GLY A 33 -4.75 -40.37 28.27
CA GLY A 33 -5.14 -39.26 27.38
C GLY A 33 -5.92 -39.69 26.13
N LEU A 34 -6.43 -40.92 26.11
CA LEU A 34 -7.26 -41.42 25.01
C LEU A 34 -8.73 -41.40 25.47
N LEU A 35 -9.36 -40.24 25.44
CA LEU A 35 -10.81 -40.04 25.36
C LEU A 35 -11.08 -38.52 25.30
N LEU A 36 -11.62 -38.07 24.16
CA LEU A 36 -12.09 -36.71 23.85
C LEU A 36 -11.02 -35.66 23.52
N PHE A 37 -10.31 -35.87 22.41
CA PHE A 37 -9.87 -34.73 21.58
C PHE A 37 -10.61 -34.83 20.25
N PRO A 38 -11.49 -33.88 19.89
CA PRO A 38 -11.89 -33.78 18.50
C PRO A 38 -10.61 -33.54 17.70
N THR A 39 -10.44 -34.29 16.63
CA THR A 39 -9.45 -34.00 15.61
C THR A 39 -9.68 -32.57 15.14
N VAL A 40 -8.88 -31.64 15.65
CA VAL A 40 -8.75 -30.32 15.04
C VAL A 40 -8.08 -30.56 13.70
N GLN A 41 -8.90 -30.67 12.66
CA GLN A 41 -8.45 -30.42 11.30
C GLN A 41 -7.74 -29.06 11.33
N ALA A 42 -6.49 -29.04 10.90
CA ALA A 42 -5.75 -27.80 10.71
C ALA A 42 -6.54 -26.93 9.73
N GLN A 43 -7.30 -25.98 10.27
CA GLN A 43 -7.93 -24.92 9.49
C GLN A 43 -6.79 -24.03 8.99
N SER A 44 -6.73 -23.86 7.67
CA SER A 44 -5.78 -22.95 7.04
C SER A 44 -5.99 -21.52 7.58
N PRO A 45 -4.94 -20.73 7.86
CA PRO A 45 -5.06 -19.43 8.53
C PRO A 45 -5.68 -18.31 7.70
N HIS A 46 -6.43 -18.56 6.62
CA HIS A 46 -6.91 -17.47 5.76
C HIS A 46 -8.39 -17.59 5.46
N GLY A 47 -9.12 -16.50 5.73
CA GLY A 47 -10.55 -16.32 5.51
C GLY A 47 -11.04 -17.00 4.23
N ASP A 48 -11.90 -18.00 4.40
CA ASP A 48 -12.25 -18.91 3.34
C ASP A 48 -13.27 -18.27 2.39
N MET A 49 -12.81 -17.92 1.19
CA MET A 49 -13.64 -17.49 0.07
C MET A 49 -14.68 -18.56 -0.28
N LEU A 50 -14.38 -19.85 -0.05
CA LEU A 50 -15.33 -20.93 -0.23
C LEU A 50 -16.41 -20.91 0.84
N GLN A 51 -16.08 -20.81 2.13
CA GLN A 51 -17.08 -20.67 3.21
C GLN A 51 -17.99 -19.47 3.01
N THR A 52 -17.42 -18.35 2.56
CA THR A 52 -18.13 -17.15 2.12
C THR A 52 -19.11 -17.52 0.99
N MET A 53 -18.61 -18.00 -0.15
CA MET A 53 -19.41 -18.38 -1.32
C MET A 53 -20.46 -19.45 -1.02
N GLN A 54 -20.18 -20.40 -0.12
CA GLN A 54 -21.09 -21.47 0.32
C GLN A 54 -22.26 -20.92 1.14
N VAL A 55 -22.01 -19.99 2.08
CA VAL A 55 -23.06 -19.27 2.82
C VAL A 55 -24.01 -18.54 1.85
N TYR A 56 -23.47 -17.93 0.80
CA TYR A 56 -24.28 -17.20 -0.19
C TYR A 56 -24.96 -18.11 -1.23
N SER A 57 -24.35 -19.22 -1.62
CA SER A 57 -24.89 -20.20 -2.57
C SER A 57 -26.13 -20.93 -2.03
N GLY A 58 -26.09 -21.37 -0.77
CA GLY A 58 -27.16 -22.15 -0.14
C GLY A 58 -28.52 -21.43 -0.02
N ARG A 59 -28.57 -20.10 -0.17
CA ARG A 59 -29.80 -19.30 -0.07
C ARG A 59 -30.37 -18.81 -1.41
N GLY A 60 -29.66 -19.00 -2.53
CA GLY A 60 -30.01 -18.35 -3.79
C GLY A 60 -29.61 -19.04 -5.10
N GLY A 61 -29.05 -20.26 -5.05
CA GLY A 61 -28.93 -21.13 -6.22
C GLY A 61 -27.87 -20.69 -7.24
N VAL A 62 -26.78 -20.05 -6.80
CA VAL A 62 -25.58 -19.83 -7.63
C VAL A 62 -24.56 -20.91 -7.30
N ASP A 63 -24.03 -21.58 -8.32
CA ASP A 63 -23.02 -22.63 -8.15
C ASP A 63 -21.67 -22.03 -7.71
N VAL A 64 -21.10 -22.55 -6.62
CA VAL A 64 -19.83 -22.09 -6.05
C VAL A 64 -18.67 -22.44 -6.98
N GLY A 65 -18.66 -23.62 -7.59
CA GLY A 65 -17.56 -23.99 -8.49
C GLY A 65 -17.54 -23.11 -9.74
N GLU A 66 -18.69 -22.67 -10.24
CA GLU A 66 -18.80 -21.67 -11.31
C GLU A 66 -18.16 -20.32 -10.95
N LEU A 67 -18.29 -19.88 -9.69
CA LEU A 67 -17.62 -18.67 -9.19
C LEU A 67 -16.11 -18.87 -9.12
N LEU A 68 -15.67 -20.03 -8.62
CA LEU A 68 -14.25 -20.38 -8.51
C LEU A 68 -13.56 -20.44 -9.88
N ILE A 69 -14.19 -21.07 -10.88
CA ILE A 69 -13.67 -21.15 -12.26
C ILE A 69 -13.43 -19.74 -12.83
N GLY A 70 -14.34 -18.80 -12.53
CA GLY A 70 -14.20 -17.39 -12.89
C GLY A 70 -13.03 -16.70 -12.18
N GLU A 71 -13.00 -16.77 -10.84
CA GLU A 71 -12.00 -16.10 -10.00
C GLU A 71 -10.57 -16.64 -10.20
N LEU A 72 -10.43 -17.92 -10.57
CA LEU A 72 -9.15 -18.60 -10.88
C LEU A 72 -8.75 -18.49 -12.37
N ASN A 73 -9.56 -17.81 -13.19
CA ASN A 73 -9.28 -17.60 -14.62
C ASN A 73 -9.03 -18.88 -15.42
N CYS A 74 -9.79 -19.97 -15.17
CA CYS A 74 -9.55 -21.23 -15.87
C CYS A 74 -9.67 -21.10 -17.40
N ILE A 75 -10.54 -20.21 -17.90
CA ILE A 75 -10.70 -19.94 -19.34
C ILE A 75 -9.60 -19.07 -19.94
N GLY A 76 -8.65 -18.58 -19.15
CA GLY A 76 -7.43 -17.95 -19.67
C GLY A 76 -6.54 -18.94 -20.41
N CYS A 77 -6.60 -20.23 -20.04
CA CYS A 77 -5.89 -21.31 -20.72
C CYS A 77 -6.84 -22.28 -21.46
N HIS A 78 -8.04 -22.52 -20.93
CA HIS A 78 -9.01 -23.43 -21.54
C HIS A 78 -9.98 -22.67 -22.45
N GLN A 79 -10.01 -23.01 -23.75
CA GLN A 79 -10.96 -22.38 -24.68
C GLN A 79 -12.41 -22.54 -24.21
N ALA A 80 -13.18 -21.46 -24.32
CA ALA A 80 -14.61 -21.39 -24.01
C ALA A 80 -15.30 -20.51 -25.06
N ASP A 81 -16.55 -20.83 -25.40
CA ASP A 81 -17.36 -20.00 -26.30
C ASP A 81 -17.79 -18.69 -25.63
N GLU A 82 -18.39 -17.77 -26.41
CA GLU A 82 -18.81 -16.46 -25.94
C GLU A 82 -19.83 -16.53 -24.78
N THR A 83 -20.68 -17.56 -24.75
CA THR A 83 -21.70 -17.76 -23.71
C THR A 83 -21.03 -18.10 -22.38
N LEU A 84 -20.11 -19.06 -22.39
CA LEU A 84 -19.33 -19.45 -21.21
C LEU A 84 -18.41 -18.34 -20.74
N GLN A 85 -17.76 -17.61 -21.67
CA GLN A 85 -16.93 -16.45 -21.32
C GLN A 85 -17.71 -15.39 -20.54
N LYS A 86 -18.93 -15.05 -21.01
CA LYS A 86 -19.82 -14.10 -20.32
C LYS A 86 -20.31 -14.63 -18.98
N ARG A 87 -20.64 -15.92 -18.89
CA ARG A 87 -21.14 -16.52 -17.64
C ARG A 87 -20.05 -16.59 -16.58
N LEU A 88 -18.87 -17.08 -16.92
CA LEU A 88 -17.76 -17.26 -15.99
C LEU A 88 -17.12 -15.92 -15.60
N ALA A 89 -17.07 -14.95 -16.51
CA ALA A 89 -16.56 -13.60 -16.27
C ALA A 89 -15.19 -13.61 -15.58
N SER A 90 -14.23 -14.26 -16.23
CA SER A 90 -12.97 -14.58 -15.57
C SER A 90 -12.11 -13.38 -15.20
N LYS A 91 -11.41 -13.54 -14.08
CA LYS A 91 -10.56 -12.53 -13.50
C LYS A 91 -9.24 -12.43 -14.26
N GLN A 92 -9.01 -11.31 -14.92
CA GLN A 92 -7.74 -10.99 -15.53
C GLN A 92 -6.69 -10.71 -14.46
N GLY A 93 -5.45 -11.17 -14.71
CA GLY A 93 -4.30 -10.82 -13.88
C GLY A 93 -3.98 -9.31 -13.97
N PRO A 94 -3.19 -8.78 -13.04
CA PRO A 94 -2.68 -7.41 -13.13
C PRO A 94 -1.96 -7.16 -14.46
N VAL A 95 -2.18 -5.98 -15.03
CA VAL A 95 -1.38 -5.46 -16.14
C VAL A 95 0.04 -5.25 -15.63
N LEU A 96 1.02 -5.68 -16.43
CA LEU A 96 2.44 -5.55 -16.16
C LEU A 96 3.09 -4.60 -17.19
N GLY A 97 4.34 -4.23 -16.92
CA GLY A 97 5.12 -3.32 -17.75
C GLY A 97 4.89 -1.84 -17.40
N ALA A 98 5.25 -0.93 -18.30
CA ALA A 98 5.33 0.51 -18.02
C ALA A 98 4.03 1.12 -17.44
N LYS A 99 2.86 0.71 -17.92
CA LYS A 99 1.55 1.17 -17.39
C LYS A 99 0.95 0.25 -16.32
N GLY A 100 1.61 -0.87 -16.05
CA GLY A 100 1.16 -1.91 -15.14
C GLY A 100 1.48 -1.61 -13.68
N ILE A 101 1.45 -2.65 -12.85
CA ILE A 101 1.98 -2.60 -11.50
C ILE A 101 3.51 -2.56 -11.54
N HIS A 102 4.11 -1.66 -10.76
CA HIS A 102 5.57 -1.56 -10.62
C HIS A 102 6.02 -2.22 -9.33
N LEU A 103 6.85 -3.24 -9.46
CA LEU A 103 7.34 -4.05 -8.36
C LEU A 103 8.86 -3.93 -8.26
N THR A 104 9.39 -4.13 -7.06
CA THR A 104 10.83 -4.18 -6.83
C THR A 104 11.41 -5.55 -7.23
N PRO A 105 12.71 -5.62 -7.61
CA PRO A 105 13.35 -6.88 -7.99
C PRO A 105 13.26 -7.95 -6.90
N GLN A 106 13.58 -7.59 -5.65
CA GLN A 106 13.54 -8.52 -4.52
C GLN A 106 12.13 -9.05 -4.26
N TYR A 107 11.09 -8.23 -4.46
CA TYR A 107 9.72 -8.68 -4.29
C TYR A 107 9.28 -9.63 -5.40
N ILE A 108 9.68 -9.38 -6.66
CA ILE A 108 9.41 -10.30 -7.78
C ILE A 108 10.07 -11.65 -7.52
N GLN A 109 11.33 -11.65 -7.08
CA GLN A 109 12.05 -12.87 -6.74
C GLN A 109 11.34 -13.67 -5.65
N GLU A 110 11.02 -13.03 -4.52
CA GLU A 110 10.31 -13.68 -3.41
C GLU A 110 8.93 -14.19 -3.84
N LEU A 111 8.19 -13.38 -4.62
CA LEU A 111 6.87 -13.75 -5.12
C LEU A 111 6.90 -14.98 -6.02
N LEU A 112 7.87 -15.09 -6.91
CA LEU A 112 7.97 -16.22 -7.85
C LEU A 112 8.64 -17.45 -7.22
N MET A 113 9.52 -17.26 -6.24
CA MET A 113 10.09 -18.36 -5.46
C MET A 113 9.04 -18.97 -4.53
N HIS A 114 8.27 -18.12 -3.86
CA HIS A 114 7.29 -18.49 -2.84
C HIS A 114 5.92 -17.81 -3.06
N PRO A 115 5.18 -18.17 -4.12
CA PRO A 115 3.86 -17.58 -4.39
C PRO A 115 2.88 -17.74 -3.22
N ALA A 116 3.00 -18.85 -2.48
CA ALA A 116 2.07 -19.24 -1.40
C ALA A 116 2.20 -18.39 -0.13
N LEU A 117 3.42 -17.96 0.21
CA LEU A 117 3.69 -17.18 1.42
C LEU A 117 3.12 -15.76 1.35
N ASN A 118 2.79 -15.28 0.15
CA ASN A 118 2.32 -13.92 -0.09
C ASN A 118 0.78 -13.81 -0.19
N GLY A 119 0.04 -14.88 0.12
CA GLY A 119 -1.43 -14.95 -0.03
C GLY A 119 -1.93 -14.86 -1.49
N GLN A 120 -1.02 -14.72 -2.46
CA GLN A 120 -1.31 -14.55 -3.89
C GLN A 120 -1.44 -15.88 -4.63
N ALA A 121 -0.87 -16.98 -4.11
CA ALA A 121 -0.93 -18.29 -4.75
C ALA A 121 -2.34 -18.89 -4.93
N ARG A 122 -3.35 -18.31 -4.28
CA ARG A 122 -4.74 -18.72 -4.51
C ARG A 122 -5.25 -18.29 -5.88
N THR A 123 -4.82 -17.15 -6.41
CA THR A 123 -5.31 -16.63 -7.72
C THR A 123 -4.23 -16.49 -8.78
N MET A 124 -2.95 -16.48 -8.40
CA MET A 124 -1.81 -16.63 -9.29
C MET A 124 -1.17 -17.99 -9.00
N PRO A 125 -1.27 -19.00 -9.88
CA PRO A 125 -0.72 -20.33 -9.60
C PRO A 125 0.81 -20.31 -9.51
N ASP A 126 1.40 -21.27 -8.79
CA ASP A 126 2.83 -21.55 -8.91
C ASP A 126 3.06 -22.26 -10.25
N MET A 127 3.73 -21.57 -11.18
CA MET A 127 4.09 -22.08 -12.51
C MET A 127 5.44 -22.80 -12.52
N LEU A 128 6.17 -22.76 -11.40
CA LEU A 128 7.54 -23.24 -11.27
C LEU A 128 7.68 -24.39 -10.26
N HIS A 129 6.59 -24.85 -9.65
CA HIS A 129 6.59 -25.89 -8.62
C HIS A 129 7.27 -27.21 -9.04
N GLY A 130 7.27 -27.50 -10.34
CA GLY A 130 7.85 -28.71 -10.92
C GLY A 130 9.34 -28.64 -11.26
N TYR A 131 10.01 -27.51 -11.02
CA TYR A 131 11.43 -27.33 -11.30
C TYR A 131 12.26 -27.52 -10.03
N GLU A 132 13.47 -28.06 -10.19
CA GLU A 132 14.44 -28.15 -9.09
C GLU A 132 14.85 -26.75 -8.62
N ASN A 133 15.30 -26.63 -7.37
CA ASN A 133 15.52 -25.31 -6.74
C ASN A 133 16.54 -24.43 -7.49
N ASP A 134 17.59 -25.01 -8.04
CA ASP A 134 18.62 -24.29 -8.83
C ASP A 134 18.07 -23.83 -10.18
N GLU A 135 17.33 -24.69 -10.88
CA GLU A 135 16.63 -24.35 -12.12
C GLU A 135 15.59 -23.25 -11.88
N LYS A 136 14.75 -23.41 -10.85
CA LYS A 136 13.73 -22.44 -10.44
C LYS A 136 14.37 -21.08 -10.15
N THR A 137 15.48 -21.05 -9.41
CA THR A 137 16.22 -19.81 -9.10
C THR A 137 16.71 -19.12 -10.37
N ALA A 138 17.29 -19.86 -11.32
CA ALA A 138 17.75 -19.30 -12.59
C ALA A 138 16.61 -18.76 -13.46
N ILE A 139 15.46 -19.45 -13.48
CA ILE A 139 14.26 -19.01 -14.21
C ILE A 139 13.70 -17.73 -13.57
N VAL A 140 13.58 -17.69 -12.24
CA VAL A 140 13.10 -16.51 -11.51
C VAL A 140 14.01 -15.31 -11.71
N ASP A 141 15.33 -15.50 -11.69
CA ASP A 141 16.29 -14.44 -11.98
C ASP A 141 16.09 -13.85 -13.38
N ALA A 142 16.00 -14.70 -14.41
CA ALA A 142 15.73 -14.27 -15.78
C ALA A 142 14.38 -13.54 -15.90
N LEU A 143 13.31 -14.07 -15.30
CA LEU A 143 11.99 -13.42 -15.26
C LEU A 143 12.04 -12.06 -14.55
N THR A 144 12.79 -11.93 -13.47
CA THR A 144 12.96 -10.68 -12.74
C THR A 144 13.59 -9.62 -13.62
N HIS A 145 14.68 -9.95 -14.33
CA HIS A 145 15.28 -9.01 -15.29
C HIS A 145 14.30 -8.59 -16.39
N PHE A 146 13.50 -9.51 -16.93
CA PHE A 146 12.49 -9.19 -17.95
C PHE A 146 11.40 -8.25 -17.40
N LEU A 147 10.84 -8.56 -16.23
CA LEU A 147 9.74 -7.79 -15.65
C LEU A 147 10.19 -6.39 -15.21
N ILE A 148 11.38 -6.26 -14.64
CA ILE A 148 11.96 -4.95 -14.31
C ILE A 148 12.25 -4.15 -15.59
N ASP A 149 12.76 -4.78 -16.65
CA ASP A 149 12.98 -4.10 -17.93
C ASP A 149 11.66 -3.61 -18.56
N ALA A 150 10.61 -4.44 -18.50
CA ALA A 150 9.31 -4.10 -19.05
C ALA A 150 8.60 -2.94 -18.32
N GLN A 151 8.90 -2.74 -17.03
CA GLN A 151 8.38 -1.62 -16.23
C GLN A 151 8.93 -0.24 -16.68
N GLY A 152 10.08 -0.22 -17.37
CA GLY A 152 10.79 1.01 -17.72
C GLY A 152 11.61 1.58 -16.57
N GLU A 153 12.37 2.64 -16.86
CA GLU A 153 13.19 3.30 -15.85
C GLU A 153 12.32 4.06 -14.84
N ILE A 154 12.44 3.71 -13.57
CA ILE A 154 11.90 4.49 -12.44
C ILE A 154 13.01 5.48 -12.04
N THR A 155 12.94 6.71 -12.54
CA THR A 155 13.93 7.76 -12.27
C THR A 155 13.60 8.61 -11.04
N GLU A 156 12.59 8.23 -10.27
CA GLU A 156 12.07 9.06 -9.19
C GLU A 156 12.97 9.03 -7.95
N THR A 157 13.17 10.20 -7.35
CA THR A 157 13.89 10.34 -6.09
C THR A 157 13.03 9.74 -4.97
N PRO A 158 13.61 8.94 -4.05
CA PRO A 158 12.86 8.40 -2.92
C PRO A 158 12.16 9.50 -2.13
N ALA A 159 10.89 9.27 -1.80
CA ALA A 159 10.14 10.20 -0.96
C ALA A 159 10.80 10.31 0.42
N ALA A 160 10.86 11.53 0.95
CA ALA A 160 11.23 11.74 2.33
C ALA A 160 10.09 11.32 3.25
N ALA A 161 10.42 10.61 4.33
CA ALA A 161 9.43 10.24 5.31
C ALA A 161 8.91 11.48 6.06
N ASP A 162 7.58 11.60 6.10
CA ASP A 162 6.87 12.76 6.62
C ASP A 162 5.78 12.29 7.62
N PRO A 163 5.99 12.47 8.94
CA PRO A 163 5.03 12.04 9.95
C PRO A 163 3.63 12.66 9.78
N PHE A 164 3.56 13.90 9.30
CA PHE A 164 2.28 14.60 9.15
C PHE A 164 1.49 14.02 7.99
N ARG A 165 2.16 13.75 6.86
CA ARG A 165 1.54 13.06 5.73
C ARG A 165 1.14 11.63 6.07
N MET A 166 1.97 10.89 6.82
CA MET A 166 1.60 9.56 7.32
C MET A 166 0.38 9.62 8.24
N GLN A 167 0.28 10.62 9.12
CA GLN A 167 -0.86 10.77 10.01
C GLN A 167 -2.14 11.17 9.25
N ALA A 168 -2.01 12.00 8.20
CA ALA A 168 -3.09 12.29 7.28
C ALA A 168 -3.54 11.02 6.53
N GLY A 169 -2.60 10.22 6.02
CA GLY A 169 -2.88 8.93 5.37
C GLY A 169 -3.56 7.94 6.30
N ARG A 170 -3.14 7.88 7.57
CA ARG A 170 -3.77 7.08 8.62
C ARG A 170 -5.24 7.47 8.82
N ARG A 171 -5.56 8.76 8.89
CA ARG A 171 -6.96 9.25 8.99
C ARG A 171 -7.73 8.90 7.73
N LEU A 172 -7.20 9.26 6.56
CA LEU A 172 -7.81 9.00 5.26
C LEU A 172 -8.18 7.52 5.09
N PHE A 173 -7.32 6.58 5.50
CA PHE A 173 -7.59 5.14 5.38
C PHE A 173 -8.92 4.73 6.04
N HIS A 174 -9.27 5.38 7.15
CA HIS A 174 -10.52 5.11 7.87
C HIS A 174 -11.66 5.96 7.31
N GLU A 175 -11.41 7.24 7.05
CA GLU A 175 -12.41 8.22 6.60
C GLU A 175 -13.00 7.91 5.23
N ILE A 176 -12.17 7.48 4.28
CA ILE A 176 -12.64 7.13 2.93
C ILE A 176 -13.18 5.68 2.87
N GLY A 177 -13.06 4.93 3.96
CA GLY A 177 -13.60 3.58 4.09
C GLY A 177 -12.70 2.45 3.56
N CYS A 178 -11.37 2.62 3.47
CA CYS A 178 -10.49 1.50 3.11
C CYS A 178 -10.65 0.32 4.09
N VAL A 179 -10.84 0.63 5.38
CA VAL A 179 -11.12 -0.34 6.46
C VAL A 179 -12.41 -1.15 6.26
N ALA A 180 -13.27 -0.75 5.32
CA ALA A 180 -14.48 -1.52 4.98
C ALA A 180 -14.15 -2.83 4.27
N CYS A 181 -13.04 -2.89 3.52
CA CYS A 181 -12.58 -4.08 2.82
C CYS A 181 -11.22 -4.57 3.35
N HIS A 182 -10.32 -3.66 3.68
CA HIS A 182 -8.99 -3.98 4.17
C HIS A 182 -8.96 -4.11 5.69
N GLU A 183 -8.01 -4.87 6.21
CA GLU A 183 -7.82 -4.99 7.65
C GLU A 183 -7.30 -3.67 8.25
N PRO A 184 -7.79 -3.28 9.44
CA PRO A 184 -7.24 -2.15 10.17
C PRO A 184 -5.82 -2.47 10.67
N HIS A 185 -4.97 -1.45 10.82
CA HIS A 185 -3.60 -1.62 11.36
C HIS A 185 -3.49 -1.31 12.86
N GLN A 186 -4.59 -0.99 13.53
CA GLN A 186 -4.65 -0.61 14.95
C GLN A 186 -6.08 -0.70 15.45
N ASP A 187 -6.28 -0.74 16.77
CA ASP A 187 -7.62 -0.68 17.35
C ASP A 187 -8.33 0.67 17.15
N ALA A 188 -9.65 0.65 17.27
CA ALA A 188 -10.48 1.83 17.04
C ALA A 188 -10.28 2.91 18.11
N GLU A 189 -9.80 2.57 19.31
CA GLU A 189 -9.53 3.54 20.36
C GLU A 189 -8.23 4.31 20.08
N ALA A 190 -7.21 3.61 19.57
CA ALA A 190 -5.95 4.19 19.14
C ALA A 190 -6.16 5.26 18.05
N LEU A 191 -7.21 5.15 17.21
CA LEU A 191 -7.54 6.18 16.22
C LEU A 191 -7.74 7.57 16.80
N LYS A 192 -8.23 7.66 18.03
CA LYS A 192 -8.46 8.93 18.74
C LYS A 192 -7.16 9.63 19.13
N GLN A 193 -6.04 8.91 19.16
CA GLN A 193 -4.73 9.46 19.47
C GLN A 193 -3.99 9.89 18.19
N PRO A 194 -3.19 10.97 18.24
CA PRO A 194 -2.41 11.45 17.10
C PRO A 194 -1.13 10.61 16.85
N THR A 195 -0.99 9.47 17.52
CA THR A 195 0.20 8.61 17.44
C THR A 195 0.15 7.72 16.20
N LEU A 196 1.23 7.74 15.42
CA LEU A 196 1.42 6.80 14.31
C LEU A 196 1.71 5.40 14.84
N PRO A 197 1.00 4.36 14.36
CA PRO A 197 1.30 2.99 14.74
C PRO A 197 2.63 2.54 14.12
N SER A 198 3.40 1.74 14.87
CA SER A 198 4.61 1.09 14.36
C SER A 198 4.31 0.31 13.06
N PRO A 199 5.28 0.16 12.15
CA PRO A 199 5.12 -0.73 10.99
C PRO A 199 4.73 -2.16 11.34
N ASP A 200 5.16 -2.66 12.52
CA ASP A 200 4.81 -4.01 12.99
C ASP A 200 3.52 -4.05 13.83
N ALA A 201 2.91 -2.90 14.11
CA ALA A 201 1.57 -2.86 14.67
C ALA A 201 0.59 -3.24 13.54
N LEU A 202 0.35 -4.54 13.43
CA LEU A 202 -0.79 -5.15 12.77
C LEU A 202 -1.56 -5.90 13.86
N PHE A 203 -2.86 -6.11 13.69
CA PHE A 203 -3.59 -6.97 14.63
C PHE A 203 -2.94 -8.36 14.67
N ASP A 204 -2.68 -8.87 15.88
CA ASP A 204 -2.27 -10.26 16.07
C ASP A 204 -3.32 -11.22 15.49
N SER A 205 -2.84 -12.32 14.93
CA SER A 205 -3.62 -13.34 14.19
C SER A 205 -4.80 -13.95 14.96
N GLU A 206 -4.86 -13.81 16.29
CA GLU A 206 -5.98 -14.30 17.10
C GLU A 206 -7.30 -13.55 16.81
N HIS A 207 -7.23 -12.30 16.31
CA HIS A 207 -8.40 -11.49 15.93
C HIS A 207 -8.89 -11.69 14.48
N GLU A 208 -8.16 -12.47 13.68
CA GLU A 208 -8.48 -12.78 12.28
C GLU A 208 -9.85 -13.47 12.13
N SER A 209 -10.24 -14.25 13.15
CA SER A 209 -11.55 -14.90 13.24
C SER A 209 -12.74 -13.93 13.43
N VAL A 210 -12.49 -12.71 13.92
CA VAL A 210 -13.53 -11.72 14.30
C VAL A 210 -13.77 -10.68 13.20
N LEU A 211 -12.78 -10.42 12.34
CA LEU A 211 -12.83 -9.37 11.33
C LEU A 211 -13.52 -9.78 10.01
N GLY A 212 -13.87 -11.05 9.85
CA GLY A 212 -14.62 -11.56 8.69
C GLY A 212 -13.82 -11.48 7.37
N HIS A 213 -14.50 -11.21 6.26
CA HIS A 213 -13.96 -11.26 4.88
C HIS A 213 -12.99 -10.11 4.49
N SER A 214 -12.02 -9.77 5.35
CA SER A 214 -10.98 -8.78 5.04
C SER A 214 -10.11 -9.20 3.86
N VAL A 215 -9.72 -8.23 3.03
CA VAL A 215 -8.53 -8.33 2.19
C VAL A 215 -7.32 -8.02 3.06
N ILE A 216 -6.58 -9.07 3.41
CA ILE A 216 -5.33 -8.98 4.18
C ILE A 216 -4.29 -8.24 3.35
N MET A 217 -3.67 -7.23 3.95
CA MET A 217 -2.57 -6.47 3.37
C MET A 217 -1.29 -6.95 4.05
N GLY A 218 -0.64 -7.94 3.45
CA GLY A 218 0.71 -8.33 3.87
C GLY A 218 1.69 -7.16 3.81
N LYS A 219 2.90 -7.31 4.38
CA LYS A 219 3.91 -6.25 4.45
C LYS A 219 4.23 -5.71 3.05
N LEU A 220 3.79 -4.48 2.76
CA LEU A 220 3.96 -3.82 1.46
C LEU A 220 5.34 -3.16 1.32
N ASP A 221 6.08 -3.02 2.41
CA ASP A 221 7.28 -2.19 2.47
C ASP A 221 8.37 -2.61 1.49
N GLY A 222 8.49 -3.90 1.17
CA GLY A 222 9.43 -4.40 0.17
C GLY A 222 8.91 -4.36 -1.27
N LYS A 223 7.60 -4.14 -1.48
CA LYS A 223 6.90 -4.41 -2.73
C LYS A 223 7.08 -3.34 -3.81
N THR A 224 7.01 -2.07 -3.42
CA THR A 224 6.89 -0.93 -4.34
C THR A 224 7.34 0.37 -3.65
N THR A 225 7.39 1.48 -4.39
CA THR A 225 7.73 2.80 -3.86
C THR A 225 6.49 3.60 -3.45
N VAL A 226 6.69 4.69 -2.71
CA VAL A 226 5.59 5.60 -2.31
C VAL A 226 4.84 6.16 -3.52
N SER A 227 5.57 6.60 -4.54
CA SER A 227 5.00 7.17 -5.76
C SER A 227 4.20 6.16 -6.57
N GLU A 228 4.73 4.95 -6.75
CA GLU A 228 4.05 3.88 -7.49
C GLU A 228 2.79 3.39 -6.77
N LEU A 229 2.83 3.30 -5.43
CA LEU A 229 1.63 3.02 -4.66
C LEU A 229 0.62 4.17 -4.76
N ALA A 230 1.05 5.43 -4.69
CA ALA A 230 0.15 6.58 -4.87
C ALA A 230 -0.52 6.57 -6.26
N ARG A 231 0.24 6.28 -7.32
CA ARG A 231 -0.28 6.11 -8.68
C ARG A 231 -1.33 4.99 -8.75
N PHE A 232 -1.05 3.84 -8.15
CA PHE A 232 -2.01 2.73 -8.06
C PHE A 232 -3.29 3.14 -7.32
N LEU A 233 -3.18 3.82 -6.17
CA LEU A 233 -4.33 4.21 -5.35
C LEU A 233 -5.27 5.19 -6.07
N LYS A 234 -4.76 6.04 -6.95
CA LYS A 234 -5.58 6.94 -7.77
C LYS A 234 -6.43 6.18 -8.80
N ASN A 235 -5.81 5.22 -9.50
CA ASN A 235 -6.40 4.50 -10.63
C ASN A 235 -6.20 2.97 -10.52
N PRO A 236 -6.81 2.30 -9.52
CA PRO A 236 -6.54 0.88 -9.27
C PRO A 236 -6.97 -0.03 -10.43
N LEU A 237 -8.04 0.34 -11.16
CA LEU A 237 -8.57 -0.45 -12.28
C LEU A 237 -7.72 -0.36 -13.56
N GLU A 238 -6.84 0.63 -13.69
CA GLU A 238 -5.91 0.72 -14.81
C GLU A 238 -4.87 -0.40 -14.76
N THR A 239 -4.37 -0.70 -13.56
CA THR A 239 -3.41 -1.79 -13.32
C THR A 239 -4.09 -3.13 -13.04
N ARG A 240 -5.32 -3.12 -12.50
CA ARG A 240 -6.11 -4.31 -12.17
C ARG A 240 -7.50 -4.20 -12.80
N PRO A 241 -7.67 -4.56 -14.08
CA PRO A 241 -8.96 -4.44 -14.78
C PRO A 241 -10.09 -5.24 -14.12
N SER A 242 -9.77 -6.39 -13.53
CA SER A 242 -10.70 -7.21 -12.74
C SER A 242 -10.63 -6.94 -11.22
N GLY A 243 -10.02 -5.82 -10.82
CA GLY A 243 -9.93 -5.39 -9.44
C GLY A 243 -11.28 -5.01 -8.85
N LYS A 244 -11.41 -5.20 -7.53
CA LYS A 244 -12.64 -4.88 -6.77
C LYS A 244 -12.53 -3.53 -6.03
N MET A 245 -11.34 -2.94 -6.00
CA MET A 245 -11.08 -1.65 -5.36
C MET A 245 -11.69 -0.52 -6.20
N PRO A 246 -12.62 0.29 -5.65
CA PRO A 246 -13.18 1.43 -6.37
C PRO A 246 -12.15 2.55 -6.50
N SER A 247 -12.39 3.47 -7.45
CA SER A 247 -11.68 4.75 -7.43
C SER A 247 -12.30 5.64 -6.37
N PHE A 248 -11.48 6.06 -5.40
CA PHE A 248 -11.87 7.01 -4.35
C PHE A 248 -11.69 8.47 -4.78
N LYS A 249 -11.32 8.73 -6.05
CA LYS A 249 -11.05 10.07 -6.61
C LYS A 249 -10.06 10.90 -5.78
N LEU A 250 -9.04 10.24 -5.25
CA LEU A 250 -7.99 10.85 -4.45
C LEU A 250 -7.22 11.89 -5.26
N SER A 251 -6.92 13.02 -4.65
CA SER A 251 -5.89 13.95 -5.13
C SER A 251 -4.49 13.32 -5.02
N ASP A 252 -3.51 13.91 -5.69
CA ASP A 252 -2.11 13.48 -5.57
C ASP A 252 -1.62 13.50 -4.12
N SER A 253 -1.93 14.56 -3.39
CA SER A 253 -1.51 14.68 -1.99
C SER A 253 -2.15 13.62 -1.09
N GLU A 254 -3.44 13.33 -1.27
CA GLU A 254 -4.14 12.30 -0.48
C GLU A 254 -3.59 10.89 -0.80
N ALA A 255 -3.38 10.59 -2.08
CA ALA A 255 -2.81 9.32 -2.52
C ALA A 255 -1.38 9.12 -1.99
N THR A 256 -0.53 10.15 -2.03
CA THR A 256 0.82 10.12 -1.45
C THR A 256 0.77 9.94 0.07
N SER A 257 -0.10 10.67 0.77
CA SER A 257 -0.27 10.51 2.22
C SER A 257 -0.68 9.09 2.62
N LEU A 258 -1.65 8.50 1.90
CA LEU A 258 -2.05 7.11 2.09
C LEU A 258 -0.90 6.15 1.79
N ALA A 259 -0.18 6.33 0.68
CA ALA A 259 0.95 5.49 0.32
C ALA A 259 2.07 5.53 1.37
N MET A 260 2.43 6.72 1.87
CA MET A 260 3.41 6.88 2.95
C MET A 260 2.99 6.15 4.23
N TYR A 261 1.70 6.20 4.59
CA TYR A 261 1.18 5.49 5.75
C TYR A 261 1.24 3.96 5.58
N LEU A 262 0.84 3.46 4.39
CA LEU A 262 0.83 2.03 4.08
C LEU A 262 2.25 1.45 3.94
N LEU A 263 3.23 2.28 3.54
CA LEU A 263 4.64 1.91 3.37
C LEU A 263 5.54 2.44 4.50
N ARG A 264 4.96 2.79 5.66
CA ARG A 264 5.71 3.39 6.77
C ARG A 264 6.87 2.53 7.28
N GLY A 265 6.89 1.22 7.01
CA GLY A 265 8.03 0.36 7.33
C GLY A 265 9.29 0.68 6.52
N GLN A 266 9.17 1.34 5.36
CA GLN A 266 10.30 1.92 4.63
C GLN A 266 11.00 3.03 5.43
N ALA A 267 10.30 3.62 6.40
CA ALA A 267 10.80 4.67 7.29
C ALA A 267 11.10 4.17 8.72
N ARG A 268 11.44 2.88 8.90
CA ARG A 268 11.56 2.24 10.23
C ARG A 268 12.42 3.01 11.25
N GLY A 269 13.56 3.56 10.82
CA GLY A 269 14.43 4.39 11.66
C GLY A 269 13.74 5.56 12.40
N MET A 270 12.63 6.09 11.89
CA MET A 270 11.84 7.12 12.60
C MET A 270 11.11 6.59 13.84
N PHE A 271 10.82 5.30 13.87
CA PHE A 271 10.11 4.64 14.97
C PHE A 271 11.08 4.08 16.00
N ASP A 272 12.20 3.51 15.53
CA ASP A 272 13.16 2.81 16.40
C ASP A 272 14.28 3.74 16.93
N GLY A 273 14.34 4.99 16.47
CA GLY A 273 15.31 6.01 16.92
C GLY A 273 16.62 6.07 16.13
N ASP A 274 16.85 5.14 15.21
CA ASP A 274 18.07 5.01 14.40
C ASP A 274 17.88 5.53 12.96
N ALA A 275 17.21 6.66 12.79
CA ALA A 275 16.95 7.25 11.48
C ALA A 275 18.26 7.71 10.78
N LYS A 276 18.69 6.98 9.75
CA LYS A 276 19.74 7.44 8.83
C LYS A 276 19.18 8.49 7.89
N LEU A 277 19.41 9.75 8.24
CA LEU A 277 18.98 10.88 7.40
C LEU A 277 19.86 10.99 6.15
N GLN A 278 19.23 11.24 5.02
CA GLN A 278 19.89 11.52 3.76
C GLN A 278 19.36 12.83 3.18
N LYS A 279 20.12 13.41 2.26
CA LYS A 279 19.67 14.55 1.48
C LYS A 279 18.57 14.08 0.54
N THR A 280 17.40 14.70 0.64
CA THR A 280 16.24 14.43 -0.22
C THR A 280 15.70 15.74 -0.75
N SER A 281 15.06 15.72 -1.92
CA SER A 281 14.51 16.91 -2.58
C SER A 281 13.41 17.59 -1.75
N GLY A 282 13.33 18.91 -1.87
CA GLY A 282 12.33 19.77 -1.21
C GLY A 282 12.78 20.34 0.14
N LEU A 283 12.06 21.36 0.62
CA LEU A 283 12.24 21.98 1.93
C LEU A 283 11.20 21.47 2.92
N LYS A 284 11.57 21.44 4.21
CA LYS A 284 10.59 21.30 5.29
C LYS A 284 9.84 22.62 5.44
N TYR A 285 8.52 22.58 5.50
CA TYR A 285 7.71 23.74 5.85
C TYR A 285 6.99 23.54 7.19
N SER A 286 6.73 24.62 7.91
CA SER A 286 5.79 24.69 9.03
C SER A 286 4.76 25.78 8.76
N TYR A 287 3.48 25.47 8.96
CA TYR A 287 2.36 26.39 8.84
C TYR A 287 1.74 26.65 10.21
N LEU A 288 1.61 27.94 10.52
CA LEU A 288 1.12 28.43 11.80
C LEU A 288 0.00 29.43 11.61
N GLU A 289 -0.89 29.45 12.59
CA GLU A 289 -1.97 30.41 12.70
C GLU A 289 -1.78 31.30 13.92
N LEU A 290 -1.84 32.61 13.71
CA LEU A 290 -1.69 33.65 14.72
C LEU A 290 -3.05 33.97 15.37
N GLY A 291 -3.10 34.10 16.69
CA GLY A 291 -4.32 34.10 17.51
C GLY A 291 -4.94 35.47 17.83
N SER A 292 -4.25 36.61 17.60
CA SER A 292 -4.83 37.94 17.85
C SER A 292 -4.20 39.03 16.95
N PRO A 293 -5.01 39.94 16.35
CA PRO A 293 -4.55 41.07 15.52
C PRO A 293 -3.83 42.19 16.30
N THR A 294 -3.59 42.04 17.60
CA THR A 294 -3.02 43.08 18.48
C THR A 294 -1.64 42.76 19.03
N ALA A 295 -1.08 41.58 18.74
CA ALA A 295 0.29 41.24 19.11
C ALA A 295 1.19 41.53 17.91
N GLU A 296 2.04 42.55 18.01
CA GLU A 296 2.93 42.97 16.92
C GLU A 296 3.63 41.77 16.25
N PRO A 297 3.35 41.47 14.97
CA PRO A 297 3.88 40.28 14.28
C PRO A 297 5.41 40.30 14.17
N HIS A 298 6.02 41.49 14.26
CA HIS A 298 7.46 41.73 14.13
C HIS A 298 8.30 40.86 15.08
N GLY A 299 7.75 40.49 16.25
CA GLY A 299 8.40 39.64 17.26
C GLY A 299 8.01 38.16 17.23
N ALA A 300 6.80 37.81 16.77
CA ALA A 300 6.32 36.42 16.77
C ALA A 300 7.10 35.52 15.79
N VAL A 301 7.63 36.09 14.70
CA VAL A 301 8.56 35.43 13.77
C VAL A 301 10.01 35.52 14.27
N GLN A 302 10.33 36.46 15.16
CA GLN A 302 11.68 36.65 15.70
C GLN A 302 12.11 35.48 16.60
N ASP A 303 11.18 34.83 17.31
CA ASP A 303 11.45 33.58 18.06
C ASP A 303 11.72 32.35 17.15
N PHE A 304 11.30 32.37 15.88
CA PHE A 304 11.65 31.33 14.90
C PHE A 304 13.07 31.48 14.34
N VAL A 305 13.73 32.61 14.62
CA VAL A 305 15.06 32.93 14.08
C VAL A 305 16.14 32.07 14.74
N GLU A 306 15.97 31.68 16.01
CA GLU A 306 17.07 31.16 16.83
C GLU A 306 17.39 29.67 16.67
N HIS A 307 16.49 28.86 16.09
CA HIS A 307 16.72 27.41 15.98
C HIS A 307 16.81 26.93 14.52
N TYR A 308 17.93 26.27 14.19
CA TYR A 308 18.20 25.60 12.91
C TYR A 308 18.87 24.24 13.20
N PRO A 309 18.47 23.11 12.58
CA PRO A 309 17.16 22.71 12.08
C PRO A 309 16.49 21.66 12.99
N GLY A 310 15.15 21.57 12.95
CA GLY A 310 14.40 20.38 13.36
C GLY A 310 13.51 20.59 14.59
N THR A 311 12.23 20.24 14.41
CA THR A 311 11.11 20.40 15.35
C THR A 311 10.55 21.82 15.45
N ALA A 312 9.22 21.91 15.60
CA ALA A 312 8.54 23.15 15.99
C ALA A 312 9.24 23.72 17.24
N PRO A 313 9.36 25.05 17.38
CA PRO A 313 10.00 25.64 18.56
C PRO A 313 9.38 25.04 19.84
N ALA A 314 10.23 24.73 20.82
CA ALA A 314 9.83 24.04 22.06
C ALA A 314 8.72 24.79 22.83
N SER A 315 8.57 26.09 22.57
CA SER A 315 7.43 26.91 22.96
C SER A 315 7.14 27.93 21.87
N LEU A 316 5.96 27.85 21.26
CA LEU A 316 5.42 28.95 20.48
C LEU A 316 4.96 30.07 21.42
N PRO A 317 5.02 31.34 21.00
CA PRO A 317 4.33 32.40 21.73
C PRO A 317 2.84 32.04 21.83
N ALA A 318 2.17 32.43 22.92
CA ALA A 318 0.75 32.11 23.14
C ALA A 318 -0.18 32.59 22.01
N SER A 319 0.30 33.53 21.19
CA SER A 319 -0.36 34.08 20.01
C SER A 319 -0.10 33.29 18.72
N ALA A 320 0.58 32.14 18.74
CA ALA A 320 0.83 31.31 17.56
C ALA A 320 0.51 29.83 17.81
N HIS A 321 -0.25 29.24 16.89
CA HIS A 321 -0.67 27.86 16.93
C HIS A 321 -0.07 27.10 15.75
N PHE A 322 0.68 26.05 16.01
CA PHE A 322 1.14 25.14 14.97
C PHE A 322 -0.06 24.36 14.42
N VAL A 323 -0.24 24.39 13.11
CA VAL A 323 -1.35 23.69 12.44
C VAL A 323 -0.84 22.44 11.72
N LYS A 324 0.17 22.58 10.85
CA LYS A 324 0.75 21.47 10.09
C LYS A 324 2.17 21.76 9.65
N SER A 325 2.90 20.71 9.29
CA SER A 325 4.18 20.79 8.57
C SER A 325 4.23 19.72 7.50
N GLY A 326 5.23 19.79 6.62
CA GLY A 326 5.50 18.76 5.65
C GLY A 326 6.65 19.13 4.73
N ILE A 327 6.72 18.47 3.58
CA ILE A 327 7.71 18.73 2.53
C ILE A 327 7.07 19.47 1.35
N THR A 328 7.78 20.47 0.81
CA THR A 328 7.39 21.27 -0.37
C THR A 328 8.57 21.46 -1.32
N HIS A 329 8.28 21.56 -2.62
CA HIS A 329 9.26 21.84 -3.68
C HIS A 329 9.17 23.30 -4.16
N GLU A 330 8.21 24.06 -3.62
CA GLU A 330 8.00 25.48 -3.94
C GLU A 330 8.03 26.32 -2.66
N ILE A 331 8.58 27.53 -2.77
CA ILE A 331 8.62 28.52 -1.69
C ILE A 331 7.57 29.60 -1.97
N SER A 332 6.31 29.31 -1.61
CA SER A 332 5.17 30.22 -1.78
C SER A 332 4.15 30.03 -0.67
N ASP A 333 3.11 30.87 -0.69
CA ASP A 333 2.00 30.82 0.26
C ASP A 333 0.87 29.87 -0.17
N ALA A 334 1.12 28.94 -1.11
CA ALA A 334 0.16 27.94 -1.57
C ALA A 334 -0.29 26.96 -0.46
N ILE A 335 0.50 26.83 0.61
CA ILE A 335 0.27 25.90 1.73
C ILE A 335 -0.80 26.41 2.71
N LYS A 336 -1.11 27.71 2.66
CA LYS A 336 -2.01 28.38 3.62
C LYS A 336 -3.42 27.79 3.62
N GLU A 337 -4.04 27.76 4.79
CA GLU A 337 -5.45 27.35 4.95
C GLU A 337 -6.38 28.54 5.16
N ARG A 338 -5.81 29.71 5.48
CA ARG A 338 -6.51 30.99 5.57
C ARG A 338 -5.61 32.12 5.05
N GLN A 339 -6.22 33.27 4.79
CA GLN A 339 -5.53 34.42 4.19
C GLN A 339 -4.69 35.18 5.23
N GLU A 340 -5.26 35.46 6.39
CA GLU A 340 -4.71 36.40 7.35
C GLU A 340 -4.20 35.68 8.59
N GLN A 341 -3.35 36.38 9.37
CA GLN A 341 -2.83 35.89 10.62
C GLN A 341 -2.11 34.55 10.44
N ILE A 342 -1.26 34.41 9.42
CA ILE A 342 -0.53 33.17 9.15
C ILE A 342 0.96 33.40 9.24
N ALA A 343 1.70 32.33 9.51
CA ALA A 343 3.14 32.29 9.31
C ALA A 343 3.58 30.99 8.63
N LEU A 344 4.59 31.11 7.79
CA LEU A 344 5.25 30.00 7.11
C LEU A 344 6.75 30.04 7.39
N VAL A 345 7.32 28.87 7.66
CA VAL A 345 8.76 28.69 7.81
C VAL A 345 9.21 27.57 6.90
N PHE A 346 10.08 27.87 5.96
CA PHE A 346 10.73 26.91 5.07
C PHE A 346 12.17 26.71 5.52
N SER A 347 12.64 25.47 5.59
CA SER A 347 14.00 25.15 6.05
C SER A 347 14.59 23.92 5.35
N GLY A 348 15.89 23.96 5.07
CA GLY A 348 16.60 22.87 4.40
C GLY A 348 17.97 23.28 3.90
N TYR A 349 18.24 23.07 2.63
CA TYR A 349 19.50 23.42 1.98
C TYR A 349 19.19 23.89 0.56
N ILE A 350 20.00 24.82 0.08
CA ILE A 350 20.05 25.23 -1.31
C ILE A 350 21.37 24.77 -1.92
N SER A 351 21.30 24.06 -3.05
CA SER A 351 22.46 23.57 -3.81
C SER A 351 22.87 24.61 -4.84
N ILE A 352 24.01 25.27 -4.64
CA ILE A 352 24.55 26.28 -5.53
C ILE A 352 25.42 25.61 -6.60
N PRO A 353 25.18 25.84 -7.91
CA PRO A 353 25.87 25.12 -8.98
C PRO A 353 27.30 25.59 -9.23
N GLU A 354 27.60 26.87 -9.01
CA GLU A 354 28.90 27.48 -9.31
C GLU A 354 29.26 28.52 -8.24
N ASP A 355 30.56 28.73 -8.02
CA ASP A 355 31.05 29.83 -7.19
C ASP A 355 30.64 31.19 -7.79
N GLY A 356 30.12 32.11 -6.97
CA GLY A 356 29.88 33.48 -7.44
C GLY A 356 29.01 34.34 -6.55
N GLU A 357 28.70 35.54 -7.04
CA GLU A 357 27.72 36.43 -6.42
C GLU A 357 26.32 36.05 -6.90
N TYR A 358 25.44 35.73 -5.95
CA TYR A 358 24.03 35.48 -6.18
C TYR A 358 23.19 36.61 -5.57
N VAL A 359 22.13 37.00 -6.28
CA VAL A 359 21.12 37.94 -5.79
C VAL A 359 19.83 37.15 -5.52
N PHE A 360 19.40 37.16 -4.27
CA PHE A 360 18.11 36.58 -3.87
C PHE A 360 17.07 37.68 -3.75
N TYR A 361 15.83 37.34 -4.11
CA TYR A 361 14.69 38.24 -4.03
C TYR A 361 13.57 37.56 -3.24
N THR A 362 12.88 38.31 -2.39
CA THR A 362 11.58 37.91 -1.85
C THR A 362 10.55 38.96 -2.24
N SER A 363 9.41 38.51 -2.76
CA SER A 363 8.21 39.33 -2.91
C SER A 363 7.16 38.82 -1.94
N SER A 364 6.75 39.66 -1.00
CA SER A 364 5.74 39.29 0.01
C SER A 364 4.74 40.40 0.28
N ASP A 365 3.48 39.99 0.50
CA ASP A 365 2.49 40.79 1.25
C ASP A 365 2.79 40.57 2.74
N ASP A 366 2.96 41.65 3.48
CA ASP A 366 3.63 41.71 4.78
C ASP A 366 5.04 41.08 4.76
N GLY A 367 5.50 40.54 5.89
CA GLY A 367 6.91 40.35 6.15
C GLY A 367 7.47 39.01 5.66
N SER A 368 8.64 39.07 5.03
CA SER A 368 9.48 37.90 4.78
C SER A 368 10.97 38.14 5.04
N ARG A 369 11.69 37.07 5.41
CA ARG A 369 13.15 37.08 5.57
C ARG A 369 13.75 35.83 4.92
N LEU A 370 14.87 35.99 4.23
CA LEU A 370 15.61 34.90 3.60
C LEU A 370 17.03 34.84 4.16
N TYR A 371 17.42 33.64 4.58
CA TYR A 371 18.73 33.35 5.13
C TYR A 371 19.44 32.30 4.28
N VAL A 372 20.74 32.52 4.03
CA VAL A 372 21.66 31.55 3.42
C VAL A 372 22.86 31.38 4.35
N GLY A 373 23.20 30.14 4.71
CA GLY A 373 24.13 29.87 5.79
C GLY A 373 23.58 30.40 7.12
N SER A 374 24.39 31.19 7.84
CA SER A 374 23.98 31.92 9.04
C SER A 374 23.60 33.39 8.77
N GLY A 375 23.71 33.85 7.51
CA GLY A 375 23.51 35.25 7.15
C GLY A 375 22.08 35.55 6.71
N LEU A 376 21.52 36.68 7.19
CA LEU A 376 20.31 37.28 6.64
C LEU A 376 20.67 37.93 5.29
N VAL A 377 20.15 37.39 4.20
CA VAL A 377 20.43 37.88 2.83
C VAL A 377 19.36 38.85 2.38
N VAL A 378 18.08 38.51 2.53
CA VAL A 378 16.96 39.41 2.18
C VAL A 378 16.15 39.72 3.43
N ASN A 379 15.99 41.01 3.71
CA ASN A 379 15.07 41.49 4.74
C ASN A 379 13.93 42.26 4.08
N ASN A 380 12.78 41.61 3.99
CA ASN A 380 11.52 42.18 3.50
C ASN A 380 10.48 42.13 4.61
N ASP A 381 10.90 42.37 5.84
CA ASP A 381 10.06 42.29 7.02
C ASP A 381 9.27 43.60 7.22
N GLY A 382 8.06 43.50 7.76
CA GLY A 382 7.19 44.64 7.99
C GLY A 382 5.73 44.31 7.69
N ASP A 383 4.84 45.24 8.03
CA ASP A 383 3.42 45.21 7.65
C ASP A 383 3.28 46.14 6.43
N HIS A 384 3.04 45.55 5.25
CA HIS A 384 3.08 46.26 3.97
C HIS A 384 2.43 45.47 2.84
N GLY A 385 1.91 46.17 1.83
CA GLY A 385 1.44 45.55 0.59
C GLY A 385 2.53 44.71 -0.12
N MET A 386 2.10 43.83 -1.04
CA MET A 386 3.00 43.01 -1.89
C MET A 386 4.18 43.82 -2.44
N THR A 387 5.36 43.58 -1.87
CA THR A 387 6.59 44.35 -2.13
C THR A 387 7.75 43.40 -2.36
N GLU A 388 8.59 43.72 -3.34
CA GLU A 388 9.84 42.99 -3.59
C GLU A 388 11.05 43.67 -2.92
N ARG A 389 11.89 42.84 -2.29
CA ARG A 389 13.22 43.20 -1.80
C ARG A 389 14.24 42.17 -2.27
N ASN A 390 15.51 42.57 -2.25
CA ASN A 390 16.60 41.69 -2.62
C ASN A 390 17.81 41.88 -1.72
N GLY A 391 18.74 40.95 -1.84
CA GLY A 391 20.05 41.02 -1.21
C GLY A 391 21.02 40.05 -1.86
N LYS A 392 22.31 40.32 -1.64
CA LYS A 392 23.41 39.63 -2.32
C LYS A 392 24.14 38.71 -1.36
N ALA A 393 24.61 37.57 -1.86
CA ALA A 393 25.47 36.65 -1.15
C ALA A 393 26.57 36.13 -2.09
N ILE A 394 27.81 36.10 -1.61
CA ILE A 394 28.91 35.41 -2.30
C ILE A 394 28.91 33.97 -1.79
N LEU A 395 28.67 33.02 -2.68
CA LEU A 395 28.51 31.60 -2.35
C LEU A 395 29.50 30.76 -3.15
N SER A 396 30.04 29.73 -2.52
CA SER A 396 30.75 28.65 -3.23
C SER A 396 29.74 27.63 -3.77
N ALA A 397 30.10 26.88 -4.80
CA ALA A 397 29.36 25.72 -5.25
C ALA A 397 29.18 24.71 -4.11
N GLY A 398 28.03 24.03 -4.11
CA GLY A 398 27.63 23.06 -3.09
C GLY A 398 26.47 23.53 -2.21
N ASP A 399 26.28 22.82 -1.11
CA ASP A 399 25.10 22.98 -0.26
C ASP A 399 25.28 24.06 0.81
N HIS A 400 24.31 24.96 0.87
CA HIS A 400 24.22 25.98 1.91
C HIS A 400 22.93 25.78 2.70
N ALA A 401 22.99 26.00 4.02
CA ALA A 401 21.79 26.10 4.84
C ALA A 401 20.87 27.18 4.25
N PHE A 402 19.58 26.91 4.19
CA PHE A 402 18.60 27.78 3.56
C PHE A 402 17.34 27.88 4.42
N LYS A 403 16.90 29.10 4.73
CA LYS A 403 15.68 29.38 5.51
C LYS A 403 14.91 30.55 4.92
N VAL A 404 13.60 30.40 4.81
CA VAL A 404 12.67 31.50 4.50
C VAL A 404 11.61 31.55 5.57
N THR A 405 11.39 32.72 6.17
CA THR A 405 10.28 32.97 7.08
C THR A 405 9.34 33.99 6.45
N TYR A 406 8.04 33.79 6.60
CA TYR A 406 7.00 34.66 6.07
C TYR A 406 5.85 34.77 7.07
N PHE A 407 5.20 35.92 7.14
CA PHE A 407 3.91 36.07 7.78
C PHE A 407 2.98 36.93 6.92
N ASN A 408 1.68 36.69 7.06
CA ASN A 408 0.66 37.62 6.62
C ASN A 408 -0.19 38.00 7.82
N HIS A 409 -0.22 39.29 8.14
CA HIS A 409 -0.98 39.82 9.26
C HIS A 409 -2.44 40.09 8.83
N GLY A 410 -2.67 40.77 7.70
CA GLY A 410 -4.01 41.09 7.21
C GLY A 410 -4.07 41.35 5.71
N GLY A 411 -5.27 41.33 5.13
CA GLY A 411 -5.43 41.56 3.69
C GLY A 411 -5.07 40.33 2.84
N PRO A 412 -4.78 40.52 1.53
CA PRO A 412 -4.31 39.44 0.67
C PRO A 412 -3.03 38.80 1.21
N ALA A 413 -2.75 37.57 0.80
CA ALA A 413 -1.49 36.90 1.10
C ALA A 413 -0.72 36.68 -0.21
N GLY A 414 0.61 36.75 -0.14
CA GLY A 414 1.48 36.42 -1.25
C GLY A 414 2.92 36.21 -0.80
N LEU A 415 3.56 35.14 -1.28
CA LEU A 415 4.99 34.93 -1.15
C LEU A 415 5.56 34.35 -2.45
N SER A 416 6.66 34.91 -2.93
CA SER A 416 7.46 34.34 -4.02
C SER A 416 8.93 34.62 -3.80
N VAL A 417 9.79 33.65 -4.13
CA VAL A 417 11.24 33.75 -3.93
C VAL A 417 11.97 33.50 -5.26
N TYR A 418 12.88 34.41 -5.60
CA TYR A 418 13.64 34.36 -6.85
C TYR A 418 15.14 34.42 -6.59
N VAL A 419 15.92 33.98 -7.57
CA VAL A 419 17.38 34.02 -7.57
C VAL A 419 17.91 34.47 -8.93
N GLU A 420 19.01 35.18 -8.91
CA GLU A 420 19.86 35.58 -10.05
C GLU A 420 21.31 35.23 -9.68
N GLY A 421 22.14 34.84 -10.65
CA GLY A 421 23.50 34.40 -10.38
C GLY A 421 24.41 34.38 -11.61
N PRO A 422 25.63 33.84 -11.51
CA PRO A 422 26.57 33.76 -12.61
C PRO A 422 25.95 33.06 -13.83
N GLY A 423 25.84 33.79 -14.95
CA GLY A 423 25.26 33.27 -16.19
C GLY A 423 23.76 32.94 -16.12
N MET A 424 23.05 33.40 -15.09
CA MET A 424 21.64 33.09 -14.82
C MET A 424 20.84 34.37 -14.58
N ASP A 425 19.86 34.62 -15.45
CA ASP A 425 18.87 35.69 -15.26
C ASP A 425 17.96 35.40 -14.05
N LYS A 426 17.32 36.44 -13.50
CA LYS A 426 16.37 36.31 -12.40
C LYS A 426 15.25 35.31 -12.74
N GLN A 427 15.14 34.26 -11.93
CA GLN A 427 14.11 33.23 -12.05
C GLN A 427 13.65 32.74 -10.68
N ALA A 428 12.55 31.99 -10.61
CA ALA A 428 12.15 31.33 -9.36
C ALA A 428 13.29 30.42 -8.89
N VAL A 429 13.46 30.28 -7.58
CA VAL A 429 14.48 29.36 -7.06
C VAL A 429 14.18 27.95 -7.60
N PRO A 430 15.10 27.32 -8.35
CA PRO A 430 14.84 26.03 -8.96
C PRO A 430 14.57 24.95 -7.91
N GLU A 431 13.53 24.13 -8.09
CA GLU A 431 13.13 23.11 -7.12
C GLU A 431 14.23 22.06 -6.90
N GLU A 432 15.04 21.81 -7.94
CA GLU A 432 16.17 20.88 -7.91
C GLU A 432 17.33 21.39 -7.05
N TRP A 433 17.35 22.69 -6.72
CA TRP A 433 18.32 23.23 -5.76
C TRP A 433 17.87 23.01 -4.32
N LEU A 434 16.58 22.75 -4.10
CA LEU A 434 16.00 22.64 -2.76
C LEU A 434 16.09 21.22 -2.23
N SER A 435 16.58 21.11 -1.01
CA SER A 435 16.70 19.82 -0.33
C SER A 435 16.63 19.94 1.18
N HIS A 436 16.48 18.82 1.86
CA HIS A 436 16.51 18.76 3.31
C HIS A 436 17.18 17.45 3.77
N LEU A 437 17.45 17.33 5.07
CA LEU A 437 17.75 16.03 5.67
C LEU A 437 16.46 15.34 6.12
N GLY A 438 16.15 14.19 5.52
CA GLY A 438 15.02 13.34 5.86
C GLY A 438 15.40 11.87 5.78
N GLN A 439 14.65 11.00 6.44
CA GLN A 439 14.81 9.57 6.22
C GLN A 439 14.16 9.23 4.87
N PRO A 440 14.88 8.67 3.89
CA PRO A 440 14.28 8.27 2.64
C PRO A 440 13.39 7.03 2.87
N MET A 441 12.22 7.02 2.24
CA MET A 441 11.35 5.85 2.17
C MET A 441 11.80 4.98 1.00
N LEU A 442 12.66 4.01 1.32
CA LEU A 442 13.17 3.03 0.38
C LEU A 442 12.52 1.67 0.62
N PRO A 443 12.22 0.89 -0.43
CA PRO A 443 11.68 -0.44 -0.25
C PRO A 443 12.61 -1.30 0.60
N THR A 444 12.05 -2.04 1.56
CA THR A 444 12.85 -2.88 2.46
C THR A 444 13.46 -4.06 1.71
N GLY A 445 14.66 -4.47 2.10
CA GLY A 445 15.39 -5.55 1.42
C GLY A 445 15.84 -5.20 0.00
N SER A 446 15.88 -3.90 -0.35
CA SER A 446 16.38 -3.47 -1.66
C SER A 446 17.86 -3.79 -1.80
N GLU A 447 18.20 -4.47 -2.88
CA GLU A 447 19.56 -4.73 -3.32
C GLU A 447 19.88 -3.89 -4.56
N THR A 448 21.16 -3.68 -4.84
CA THR A 448 21.55 -3.03 -6.10
C THR A 448 21.22 -3.96 -7.25
N PHE A 449 20.30 -3.54 -8.13
CA PHE A 449 19.86 -4.32 -9.28
C PHE A 449 20.17 -3.55 -10.57
N SER A 450 20.88 -4.21 -11.48
CA SER A 450 21.15 -3.68 -12.82
C SER A 450 20.60 -4.65 -13.84
N ILE A 451 19.91 -4.11 -14.86
CA ILE A 451 19.25 -4.93 -15.87
C ILE A 451 20.30 -5.58 -16.78
N ASP A 452 20.39 -6.91 -16.75
CA ASP A 452 21.08 -7.70 -17.76
C ASP A 452 20.11 -8.01 -18.93
N LYS A 453 20.37 -7.40 -20.09
CA LYS A 453 19.54 -7.56 -21.30
C LYS A 453 19.51 -9.00 -21.84
N THR A 454 20.56 -9.78 -21.61
CA THR A 454 20.60 -11.19 -22.00
C THR A 454 19.64 -11.99 -21.14
N LYS A 455 19.67 -11.80 -19.82
CA LYS A 455 18.73 -12.43 -18.89
C LYS A 455 17.31 -11.95 -19.11
N ALA A 456 17.09 -10.66 -19.39
CA ALA A 456 15.76 -10.14 -19.74
C ALA A 456 15.18 -10.84 -21.00
N SER A 457 16.01 -11.07 -22.01
CA SER A 457 15.59 -11.82 -23.21
C SER A 457 15.24 -13.28 -22.88
N GLN A 458 16.00 -13.94 -22.00
CA GLN A 458 15.68 -15.29 -21.52
C GLN A 458 14.40 -15.30 -20.68
N GLY A 459 14.21 -14.30 -19.82
CA GLY A 459 13.01 -14.11 -19.01
C GLY A 459 11.77 -13.93 -19.88
N GLN A 460 11.86 -13.16 -20.97
CA GLN A 460 10.77 -13.05 -21.93
C GLN A 460 10.40 -14.42 -22.50
N ALA A 461 11.38 -15.24 -22.90
CA ALA A 461 11.13 -16.58 -23.42
C ALA A 461 10.47 -17.49 -22.37
N TRP A 462 10.92 -17.44 -21.11
CA TRP A 462 10.30 -18.16 -20.00
C TRP A 462 8.87 -17.69 -19.72
N PHE A 463 8.62 -16.38 -19.75
CA PHE A 463 7.28 -15.81 -19.58
C PHE A 463 6.28 -16.37 -20.62
N ARG A 464 6.73 -16.57 -21.87
CA ARG A 464 5.92 -17.23 -22.91
C ARG A 464 5.75 -18.72 -22.62
N LYS A 465 6.87 -19.42 -22.34
CA LYS A 465 6.89 -20.87 -22.13
C LYS A 465 6.03 -21.32 -20.95
N LEU A 466 6.02 -20.54 -19.88
CA LEU A 466 5.19 -20.76 -18.70
C LEU A 466 3.74 -20.33 -18.91
N GLY A 467 3.40 -19.66 -20.02
CA GLY A 467 2.03 -19.21 -20.28
C GLY A 467 1.58 -18.05 -19.39
N CYS A 468 2.49 -17.26 -18.81
CA CYS A 468 2.12 -16.12 -17.96
C CYS A 468 1.23 -15.10 -18.69
N ALA A 469 1.39 -15.00 -20.03
CA ALA A 469 0.58 -14.15 -20.90
C ALA A 469 -0.90 -14.55 -20.99
N SER A 470 -1.28 -15.76 -20.55
CA SER A 470 -2.68 -16.20 -20.47
C SER A 470 -3.49 -15.45 -19.40
N CYS A 471 -2.80 -14.88 -18.41
CA CYS A 471 -3.42 -14.10 -17.33
C CYS A 471 -2.96 -12.63 -17.32
N HIS A 472 -1.69 -12.38 -17.65
CA HIS A 472 -1.08 -11.06 -17.55
C HIS A 472 -0.90 -10.42 -18.92
N THR A 473 -1.39 -9.18 -19.05
CA THR A 473 -1.12 -8.34 -20.22
C THR A 473 0.13 -7.51 -19.95
N ILE A 474 1.08 -7.49 -20.89
CA ILE A 474 2.21 -6.57 -20.89
C ILE A 474 1.95 -5.54 -21.98
N LEU A 475 1.76 -4.28 -21.60
CA LEU A 475 1.55 -3.18 -22.53
C LEU A 475 2.91 -2.56 -22.89
N GLU A 476 3.65 -3.21 -23.77
CA GLU A 476 4.83 -2.59 -24.39
C GLU A 476 4.45 -1.80 -25.63
N SER A 477 5.10 -0.65 -25.83
CA SER A 477 5.22 0.00 -27.13
C SER A 477 6.14 -0.84 -28.04
N GLY A 478 5.62 -1.95 -28.60
CA GLY A 478 6.27 -2.66 -29.70
C GLY A 478 6.49 -4.17 -29.54
N ALA A 479 6.28 -4.80 -28.39
CA ALA A 479 6.30 -6.27 -28.33
C ALA A 479 5.00 -6.85 -28.90
N ALA A 480 5.14 -7.69 -29.93
CA ALA A 480 4.08 -8.54 -30.43
C ALA A 480 3.40 -9.28 -29.27
N SER A 481 2.06 -9.32 -29.30
CA SER A 481 1.24 -10.05 -28.32
C SER A 481 1.85 -11.44 -28.08
N ILE A 482 2.31 -11.69 -26.87
CA ILE A 482 2.81 -12.99 -26.47
C ILE A 482 1.61 -13.94 -26.54
N ALA A 483 1.56 -14.80 -27.55
CA ALA A 483 0.45 -15.74 -27.71
C ALA A 483 0.42 -16.70 -26.52
N ALA A 484 -0.77 -16.85 -25.93
CA ALA A 484 -1.03 -17.81 -24.85
C ALA A 484 -0.87 -19.25 -25.36
N SER A 485 -0.37 -20.15 -24.51
CA SER A 485 -0.45 -21.59 -24.75
C SER A 485 -1.90 -22.06 -24.52
N GLU A 486 -2.50 -22.73 -25.50
CA GLU A 486 -3.90 -23.15 -25.41
C GLU A 486 -4.01 -24.59 -24.87
N ALA A 487 -4.72 -24.74 -23.75
CA ALA A 487 -5.11 -26.03 -23.21
C ALA A 487 -6.38 -26.55 -23.92
N LYS A 488 -6.76 -27.81 -23.64
CA LYS A 488 -8.00 -28.40 -24.17
C LYS A 488 -9.21 -27.50 -23.85
N PRO A 489 -10.21 -27.39 -24.75
CA PRO A 489 -11.43 -26.65 -24.45
C PRO A 489 -12.08 -27.10 -23.15
N LEU A 490 -12.63 -26.16 -22.36
CA LEU A 490 -13.17 -26.41 -21.02
C LEU A 490 -14.25 -27.51 -21.03
N ILE A 491 -15.09 -27.52 -22.07
CA ILE A 491 -16.16 -28.52 -22.28
C ILE A 491 -15.65 -29.94 -22.58
N SER A 492 -14.38 -30.07 -22.97
CA SER A 492 -13.74 -31.33 -23.36
C SER A 492 -12.78 -31.87 -22.32
N ILE A 493 -12.70 -31.22 -21.14
CA ILE A 493 -11.84 -31.69 -20.05
C ILE A 493 -12.44 -32.96 -19.47
N GLY A 494 -11.70 -34.06 -19.60
CA GLY A 494 -12.00 -35.27 -18.85
C GLY A 494 -11.73 -35.04 -17.36
N ILE A 495 -12.73 -35.28 -16.52
CA ILE A 495 -12.62 -35.19 -15.06
C ILE A 495 -12.10 -36.54 -14.56
N ASP A 496 -10.81 -36.79 -14.76
CA ASP A 496 -10.13 -37.88 -14.07
C ASP A 496 -9.52 -37.32 -12.77
N SER A 497 -10.07 -37.75 -11.64
CA SER A 497 -9.52 -37.47 -10.30
C SER A 497 -8.08 -37.96 -10.22
N GLY A 498 -7.11 -37.06 -10.39
CA GLY A 498 -5.67 -37.36 -10.28
C GLY A 498 -4.78 -36.81 -11.41
N LYS A 499 -5.29 -35.98 -12.34
CA LYS A 499 -4.47 -35.33 -13.38
C LYS A 499 -4.78 -33.84 -13.54
N GLY A 500 -3.81 -33.07 -14.02
CA GLY A 500 -3.96 -31.64 -14.30
C GLY A 500 -4.04 -30.77 -13.05
N CYS A 501 -4.54 -29.54 -13.19
CA CYS A 501 -4.58 -28.53 -12.14
C CYS A 501 -5.49 -28.87 -10.94
N LEU A 502 -6.40 -29.83 -11.10
CA LEU A 502 -7.31 -30.29 -10.05
C LEU A 502 -6.78 -31.57 -9.35
N SER A 503 -5.58 -32.04 -9.68
CA SER A 503 -4.89 -33.10 -8.94
C SER A 503 -4.41 -32.57 -7.58
N ASP A 504 -4.31 -33.45 -6.59
CA ASP A 504 -3.61 -33.15 -5.32
C ASP A 504 -2.11 -32.89 -5.58
N GLU A 505 -1.55 -33.54 -6.59
CA GLU A 505 -0.18 -33.35 -7.08
C GLU A 505 -0.22 -33.10 -8.60
N PRO A 506 -0.33 -31.84 -9.04
CA PRO A 506 -0.26 -31.49 -10.46
C PRO A 506 1.09 -31.87 -11.07
N GLY A 507 1.11 -32.25 -12.36
CA GLY A 507 2.37 -32.52 -13.06
C GLY A 507 3.19 -31.25 -13.32
N ILE A 508 4.47 -31.42 -13.66
CA ILE A 508 5.44 -30.33 -13.94
C ILE A 508 4.90 -29.25 -14.89
N SER A 509 4.15 -29.63 -15.93
CA SER A 509 3.61 -28.70 -16.93
C SER A 509 2.24 -28.11 -16.57
N SER A 510 1.66 -28.50 -15.43
CA SER A 510 0.36 -28.01 -14.95
C SER A 510 0.56 -26.91 -13.91
N PRO A 511 -0.15 -25.77 -14.00
CA PRO A 511 -0.22 -24.79 -12.93
C PRO A 511 -0.59 -25.43 -11.58
N LEU A 512 0.13 -25.07 -10.51
CA LEU A 512 -0.23 -25.46 -9.15
C LEU A 512 -1.04 -24.34 -8.50
N TYR A 513 -2.35 -24.57 -8.37
CA TYR A 513 -3.22 -23.76 -7.50
C TYR A 513 -3.28 -24.40 -6.12
N HIS A 514 -3.11 -23.60 -5.06
CA HIS A 514 -3.25 -24.07 -3.68
C HIS A 514 -4.73 -24.18 -3.27
N LEU A 515 -5.42 -25.14 -3.88
CA LEU A 515 -6.84 -25.41 -3.62
C LEU A 515 -7.01 -26.33 -2.41
N THR A 516 -8.09 -26.13 -1.67
CA THR A 516 -8.59 -27.07 -0.67
C THR A 516 -9.33 -28.23 -1.36
N SER A 517 -9.51 -29.35 -0.64
CA SER A 517 -10.28 -30.49 -1.15
C SER A 517 -11.71 -30.08 -1.52
N SER A 518 -12.34 -29.22 -0.71
CA SER A 518 -13.69 -28.72 -0.95
C SER A 518 -13.79 -27.77 -2.14
N GLU A 519 -12.76 -26.95 -2.40
CA GLU A 519 -12.68 -26.14 -3.63
C GLU A 519 -12.51 -27.03 -4.86
N ARG A 520 -11.64 -28.05 -4.80
CA ARG A 520 -11.47 -29.03 -5.89
C ARG A 520 -12.76 -29.75 -6.21
N GLU A 521 -13.49 -30.22 -5.19
CA GLU A 521 -14.78 -30.88 -5.34
C GLU A 521 -15.84 -29.95 -5.96
N ALA A 522 -15.93 -28.69 -5.51
CA ALA A 522 -16.86 -27.72 -6.05
C ALA A 522 -16.59 -27.44 -7.54
N ILE A 523 -15.33 -27.17 -7.91
CA ILE A 523 -14.94 -26.95 -9.32
C ILE A 523 -15.22 -28.19 -10.16
N THR A 524 -14.87 -29.37 -9.65
CA THR A 524 -15.08 -30.65 -10.33
C THR A 524 -16.57 -30.89 -10.59
N SER A 525 -17.42 -30.66 -9.59
CA SER A 525 -18.87 -30.77 -9.72
C SER A 525 -19.41 -29.83 -10.81
N SER A 526 -18.97 -28.56 -10.84
CA SER A 526 -19.39 -27.60 -11.87
C SER A 526 -18.94 -27.99 -13.27
N ILE A 527 -17.70 -28.46 -13.45
CA ILE A 527 -17.20 -28.92 -14.76
C ILE A 527 -17.96 -30.18 -15.21
N SER A 528 -18.34 -31.08 -14.30
CA SER A 528 -19.13 -32.27 -14.64
C SER A 528 -20.51 -31.93 -15.20
N GLN A 529 -20.98 -30.72 -14.91
CA GLN A 529 -22.26 -30.16 -15.34
C GLN A 529 -22.05 -28.92 -16.20
N ILE A 530 -20.92 -28.82 -16.91
CA ILE A 530 -20.57 -27.63 -17.72
C ILE A 530 -21.63 -27.28 -18.76
N GLU A 531 -22.38 -28.26 -19.27
CA GLU A 531 -23.50 -28.01 -20.18
C GLU A 531 -24.59 -27.14 -19.53
N ASN A 532 -24.83 -27.30 -18.22
CA ASN A 532 -25.76 -26.47 -17.46
C ASN A 532 -25.28 -25.02 -17.33
N LEU A 533 -23.98 -24.75 -17.54
CA LEU A 533 -23.43 -23.40 -17.61
C LEU A 533 -23.94 -22.64 -18.86
N SER A 534 -24.45 -23.32 -19.88
CA SER A 534 -25.04 -22.65 -21.04
C SER A 534 -26.43 -22.07 -20.77
N ASN A 535 -27.11 -22.51 -19.70
CA ASN A 535 -28.42 -21.99 -19.34
C ASN A 535 -28.32 -20.54 -18.82
N PRO A 536 -29.23 -19.62 -19.19
CA PRO A 536 -29.19 -18.27 -18.66
C PRO A 536 -29.53 -18.25 -17.17
N LEU A 537 -28.77 -17.48 -16.39
CA LEU A 537 -29.09 -17.19 -14.99
C LEU A 537 -30.36 -16.34 -14.91
N ASP A 538 -31.24 -16.61 -13.95
CA ASP A 538 -32.36 -15.72 -13.66
C ASP A 538 -31.89 -14.40 -13.03
N ALA A 539 -32.77 -13.40 -12.93
CA ALA A 539 -32.41 -12.08 -12.42
C ALA A 539 -31.89 -12.11 -10.98
N ARG A 540 -32.39 -13.03 -10.14
CA ARG A 540 -31.94 -13.16 -8.74
C ARG A 540 -30.54 -13.75 -8.69
N GLN A 541 -30.27 -14.78 -9.48
CA GLN A 541 -28.96 -15.40 -9.61
C GLN A 541 -27.92 -14.42 -10.16
N GLN A 542 -28.27 -13.61 -11.17
CA GLN A 542 -27.38 -12.57 -11.72
C GLN A 542 -26.98 -11.54 -10.65
N VAL A 543 -27.95 -11.03 -9.88
CA VAL A 543 -27.68 -10.08 -8.79
C VAL A 543 -26.80 -10.72 -7.71
N LEU A 544 -27.12 -11.95 -7.30
CA LEU A 544 -26.37 -12.67 -6.28
C LEU A 544 -24.93 -12.91 -6.72
N ARG A 545 -24.72 -13.41 -7.95
CA ARG A 545 -23.39 -13.60 -8.56
C ARG A 545 -22.59 -12.30 -8.53
N LYS A 546 -23.18 -11.17 -8.95
CA LYS A 546 -22.50 -9.88 -8.98
C LYS A 546 -22.16 -9.37 -7.57
N MET A 547 -23.07 -9.50 -6.61
CA MET A 547 -22.82 -9.07 -5.22
C MET A 547 -21.72 -9.91 -4.55
N ILE A 548 -21.68 -11.23 -4.81
CA ILE A 548 -20.60 -12.10 -4.33
C ILE A 548 -19.27 -11.74 -5.02
N SER A 549 -19.26 -11.64 -6.35
CA SER A 549 -18.03 -11.40 -7.11
C SER A 549 -17.39 -10.05 -6.76
N MET A 550 -18.20 -9.03 -6.45
CA MET A 550 -17.76 -7.70 -6.03
C MET A 550 -17.55 -7.57 -4.52
N ASN A 551 -17.75 -8.64 -3.75
CA ASN A 551 -17.67 -8.65 -2.28
C ASN A 551 -18.61 -7.63 -1.58
N CYS A 552 -19.75 -7.30 -2.19
CA CYS A 552 -20.67 -6.30 -1.66
C CYS A 552 -21.24 -6.69 -0.29
N PHE A 553 -21.43 -7.99 -0.04
CA PHE A 553 -21.98 -8.51 1.21
C PHE A 553 -21.05 -8.32 2.42
N ALA A 554 -19.77 -8.01 2.22
CA ALA A 554 -18.87 -7.68 3.31
C ALA A 554 -19.29 -6.40 4.06
N CYS A 555 -20.03 -5.52 3.39
CA CYS A 555 -20.47 -4.24 3.93
C CYS A 555 -21.99 -4.08 3.92
N HIS A 556 -22.64 -4.53 2.85
CA HIS A 556 -24.08 -4.35 2.67
C HIS A 556 -24.85 -5.60 3.08
N ALA A 557 -25.86 -5.41 3.92
CA ALA A 557 -26.89 -6.40 4.13
C ALA A 557 -27.92 -6.34 3.00
N ARG A 558 -28.39 -7.50 2.53
CA ARG A 558 -29.53 -7.62 1.60
C ARG A 558 -30.27 -8.91 1.90
N ASP A 559 -31.59 -8.82 2.09
CA ASP A 559 -32.45 -9.96 2.41
C ASP A 559 -31.88 -10.79 3.58
N GLU A 560 -31.44 -10.10 4.64
CA GLU A 560 -30.82 -10.66 5.87
C GLU A 560 -29.48 -11.38 5.65
N VAL A 561 -28.81 -11.09 4.53
CA VAL A 561 -27.54 -11.70 4.13
C VAL A 561 -26.47 -10.61 3.98
N GLY A 562 -25.29 -10.83 4.57
CA GLY A 562 -24.18 -9.86 4.59
C GLY A 562 -24.32 -8.79 5.67
N GLY A 563 -23.53 -7.72 5.54
CA GLY A 563 -23.44 -6.62 6.51
C GLY A 563 -22.10 -6.58 7.23
N ILE A 564 -21.80 -5.43 7.85
CA ILE A 564 -20.54 -5.22 8.58
C ILE A 564 -20.48 -6.12 9.82
N SER A 565 -19.34 -6.78 10.04
CA SER A 565 -19.10 -7.58 11.25
C SER A 565 -19.00 -6.69 12.50
N SER A 566 -19.37 -7.23 13.67
CA SER A 566 -19.29 -6.51 14.94
C SER A 566 -17.89 -5.94 15.23
N GLY A 567 -16.83 -6.70 14.91
CA GLY A 567 -15.43 -6.27 15.08
C GLY A 567 -14.99 -5.17 14.12
N ARG A 568 -15.66 -5.01 12.97
CA ARG A 568 -15.36 -3.93 12.01
C ARG A 568 -16.25 -2.70 12.24
N ASN A 569 -17.43 -2.91 12.82
CA ASN A 569 -18.41 -1.86 13.08
C ASN A 569 -17.84 -0.67 13.88
N GLN A 570 -16.90 -0.92 14.78
CA GLN A 570 -16.21 0.09 15.60
C GLN A 570 -15.34 1.09 14.80
N PHE A 571 -14.96 0.75 13.56
CA PHE A 571 -14.16 1.64 12.70
C PHE A 571 -15.03 2.57 11.84
N PHE A 572 -16.34 2.28 11.75
CA PHE A 572 -17.32 3.13 11.08
C PHE A 572 -17.81 4.19 12.08
N LEU A 573 -16.99 5.23 12.25
CA LEU A 573 -17.27 6.37 13.12
C LEU A 573 -17.98 7.47 12.32
N THR A 574 -18.91 8.17 12.97
CA THR A 574 -19.51 9.38 12.42
C THR A 574 -18.45 10.48 12.29
N GLN A 575 -18.32 11.02 11.08
CA GLN A 575 -17.47 12.17 10.77
C GLN A 575 -18.32 13.44 10.83
N GLY A 576 -18.02 14.33 11.78
CA GLY A 576 -18.70 15.63 11.93
C GLY A 576 -19.61 15.75 13.17
N GLU A 577 -20.34 16.86 13.26
CA GLU A 577 -21.13 17.23 14.45
C GLU A 577 -22.48 16.52 14.56
N ALA A 578 -22.97 15.91 13.48
CA ALA A 578 -24.28 15.26 13.44
C ALA A 578 -24.15 13.73 13.52
N ASP A 579 -24.52 13.17 14.67
CA ASP A 579 -24.69 11.73 14.84
C ASP A 579 -26.05 11.31 14.27
N LEU A 580 -26.03 10.71 13.07
CA LEU A 580 -27.21 10.13 12.42
C LEU A 580 -27.43 8.65 12.79
N GLY A 581 -26.75 8.15 13.82
CA GLY A 581 -26.80 6.76 14.22
C GLY A 581 -26.14 5.81 13.21
N ASP A 582 -26.58 4.55 13.23
CA ASP A 582 -26.09 3.52 12.32
C ASP A 582 -26.30 3.93 10.86
N GLU A 583 -27.44 4.54 10.55
CA GLU A 583 -27.81 5.01 9.22
C GLU A 583 -26.83 6.04 8.64
N GLY A 584 -26.11 6.78 9.49
CA GLY A 584 -25.09 7.74 9.07
C GLY A 584 -23.69 7.16 8.90
N ARG A 585 -23.39 6.04 9.57
CA ARG A 585 -22.03 5.51 9.67
C ARG A 585 -21.82 4.19 8.92
N ILE A 586 -22.85 3.35 8.77
CA ILE A 586 -22.76 2.08 8.05
C ILE A 586 -23.36 2.17 6.64
N PRO A 587 -22.79 1.45 5.63
CA PRO A 587 -23.37 1.39 4.30
C PRO A 587 -24.82 0.89 4.34
N PRO A 588 -25.70 1.45 3.50
CA PRO A 588 -27.14 1.21 3.60
C PRO A 588 -27.50 -0.25 3.32
N ASN A 589 -28.58 -0.72 3.95
CA ASN A 589 -29.19 -2.00 3.63
C ASN A 589 -29.76 -1.96 2.19
N LEU A 590 -29.42 -2.99 1.39
CA LEU A 590 -29.82 -3.08 -0.02
C LEU A 590 -31.12 -3.86 -0.24
N THR A 591 -31.78 -4.31 0.83
CA THR A 591 -33.09 -4.99 0.78
C THR A 591 -34.14 -4.05 0.20
N GLY A 592 -34.79 -4.47 -0.89
CA GLY A 592 -35.85 -3.68 -1.51
C GLY A 592 -35.39 -2.37 -2.15
N VAL A 593 -34.08 -2.15 -2.35
CA VAL A 593 -33.57 -1.01 -3.12
C VAL A 593 -34.19 -1.01 -4.52
N GLY A 594 -34.63 0.17 -4.96
CA GLY A 594 -35.31 0.35 -6.24
C GLY A 594 -36.80 -0.01 -6.23
N ARG A 595 -37.37 -0.59 -5.15
CA ARG A 595 -38.81 -0.97 -5.09
C ARG A 595 -39.76 0.23 -5.27
N LYS A 596 -39.29 1.44 -4.96
CA LYS A 596 -40.03 2.71 -5.15
C LYS A 596 -39.71 3.41 -6.49
N LEU A 597 -38.79 2.88 -7.29
CA LEU A 597 -38.42 3.46 -8.59
C LEU A 597 -39.22 2.81 -9.72
N LYS A 598 -39.76 3.64 -10.62
CA LYS A 598 -40.40 3.14 -11.85
C LYS A 598 -39.32 2.63 -12.80
N ARG A 599 -39.61 1.53 -13.51
CA ARG A 599 -38.69 0.94 -14.51
C ARG A 599 -38.16 1.96 -15.53
N GLU A 600 -39.03 2.85 -16.01
CA GLU A 600 -38.65 3.90 -16.96
C GLU A 600 -37.64 4.90 -16.38
N TRP A 601 -37.75 5.22 -15.08
CA TRP A 601 -36.79 6.10 -14.43
C TRP A 601 -35.44 5.41 -14.24
N MET A 602 -35.44 4.14 -13.86
CA MET A 602 -34.19 3.38 -13.71
C MET A 602 -33.44 3.25 -15.03
N LYS A 603 -34.12 3.00 -16.15
CA LYS A 603 -33.50 3.00 -17.48
C LYS A 603 -32.83 4.34 -17.78
N LYS A 604 -33.56 5.45 -17.60
CA LYS A 604 -33.04 6.80 -17.84
C LYS A 604 -31.80 7.18 -17.02
N VAL A 605 -31.58 6.55 -15.86
CA VAL A 605 -30.44 6.85 -14.97
C VAL A 605 -29.28 5.90 -15.14
N LEU A 606 -29.52 4.69 -15.65
CA LEU A 606 -28.49 3.66 -15.83
C LEU A 606 -27.99 3.54 -17.28
N ASP A 607 -28.80 3.95 -18.26
CA ASP A 607 -28.42 4.14 -19.67
C ASP A 607 -27.86 5.57 -19.86
#